data_AF-A0A7W7WZA5-F1
#
_entry.id   AF-A0A7W7WZA5-F1
#
_cell.length_a   1.000
_cell.length_b   1.000
_cell.length_c   1.000
_cell.angle_alpha   90.00
_cell.angle_beta   90.00
_cell.angle_gamma   90.00
#
_symmetry.space_group_name_H-M   'P 1'
#
loop_
_entity.id
_entity.type
_entity.pdbx_description
1 polymer ?
#
loop_
_entity_poly.entity_id
_entity_poly.type
_entity_poly.pdbx_seq_one_letter_code
_entity_poly.pdbx_strand_id
1 'polypeptide(L)'
;MADQLALAFADRHAGHEANLAAATAAHRRYRETVETVLADLVAAGAPFTADDVRKAIPDDVAAEAHSPNVLPSVLGTWAARRVIVSCGEYRSRRRSRRASRNRVWIARTAEAAA
;
A
#
# COMPACT_ATOMS: atom_id res chain seq x y z
N MET A 1 37.19 19.28 27.12
CA MET A 1 37.28 18.58 25.81
C MET A 1 36.10 17.62 25.67
N ALA A 2 34.88 18.16 25.68
CA ALA A 2 33.62 17.40 25.75
C ALA A 2 32.66 17.75 24.60
N ASP A 3 33.18 18.22 23.47
CA ASP A 3 32.38 18.99 22.51
C ASP A 3 32.23 18.29 21.14
N GLN A 4 33.31 17.69 20.61
CA GLN A 4 33.29 17.07 19.29
C GLN A 4 32.45 15.77 19.22
N LEU A 5 32.48 14.96 20.28
CA LEU A 5 31.71 13.71 20.32
C LEU A 5 30.20 13.99 20.44
N ALA A 6 29.82 14.99 21.25
CA ALA A 6 28.43 15.42 21.39
C ALA A 6 27.90 16.00 20.08
N LEU A 7 28.69 16.82 19.38
CA LEU A 7 28.36 17.36 18.07
C LEU A 7 28.17 16.25 17.03
N ALA A 8 29.09 15.28 16.96
CA ALA A 8 28.98 14.15 16.04
C ALA A 8 27.73 13.29 16.28
N PHE A 9 27.33 13.09 17.55
CA PHE A 9 26.08 12.40 17.86
C PHE A 9 24.84 13.22 17.48
N ALA A 10 24.87 14.53 17.70
CA ALA A 10 23.78 15.41 17.28
C ALA A 10 23.59 15.38 15.76
N ASP A 11 24.66 15.50 14.98
CA ASP A 11 24.62 15.43 13.52
C ASP A 11 24.09 14.08 13.02
N ARG A 12 24.54 12.98 13.65
CA ARG A 12 24.03 11.64 13.33
C ARG A 12 22.53 11.53 13.61
N HIS A 13 22.05 11.98 14.76
CA HIS A 13 20.63 11.92 15.09
C HIS A 13 19.78 12.78 14.15
N ALA A 14 20.22 14.01 13.86
CA ALA A 14 19.54 14.89 12.90
C ALA A 14 19.47 14.22 11.51
N GLY A 15 20.54 13.57 11.06
CA GLY A 15 20.55 12.80 9.82
C GLY A 15 19.58 11.61 9.83
N HIS A 16 19.49 10.87 10.94
CA HIS A 16 18.53 9.77 11.09
C HIS A 16 17.08 10.26 11.09
N GLU A 17 16.79 11.35 11.80
CA GLU A 17 15.45 11.94 11.84
C GLU A 17 15.03 12.44 10.46
N ALA A 18 15.92 13.13 9.73
CA ALA A 18 15.65 13.59 8.37
C ALA A 18 15.38 12.40 7.42
N ASN A 19 16.16 11.32 7.52
CA ASN A 19 15.96 10.12 6.71
C ASN A 19 14.62 9.43 7.04
N LEU A 20 14.30 9.30 8.33
CA LEU A 20 13.02 8.73 8.77
C LEU A 20 11.82 9.56 8.30
N ALA A 21 11.92 10.89 8.38
CA ALA A 21 10.89 11.80 7.93
C ALA A 21 10.67 11.68 6.40
N ALA A 22 11.75 11.64 5.62
CA ALA A 22 11.69 11.46 4.16
C ALA A 22 11.07 10.11 3.77
N ALA A 23 11.50 9.01 4.41
CA ALA A 23 10.94 7.68 4.17
C ALA A 23 9.44 7.61 4.53
N THR A 24 9.05 8.24 5.64
CA THR A 24 7.64 8.30 6.08
C THR A 24 6.78 9.07 5.07
N ALA A 25 7.28 10.20 4.55
CA ALA A 25 6.56 11.01 3.57
C ALA A 25 6.30 10.23 2.27
N ALA A 26 7.31 9.53 1.72
CA ALA A 26 7.15 8.70 0.53
C ALA A 26 6.12 7.59 0.74
N HIS A 27 6.17 6.90 1.89
CA HIS A 27 5.19 5.87 2.23
C HIS A 27 3.77 6.42 2.40
N ARG A 28 3.63 7.66 2.88
CA ARG A 28 2.34 8.34 3.01
C ARG A 28 1.72 8.60 1.63
N ARG A 29 2.48 9.19 0.70
CA ARG A 29 2.03 9.45 -0.67
C ARG A 29 1.60 8.18 -1.39
N TYR A 30 2.40 7.11 -1.27
CA TYR A 30 2.05 5.80 -1.85
C TYR A 30 0.78 5.21 -1.24
N ARG A 31 0.64 5.26 0.09
CA ARG A 31 -0.58 4.79 0.79
C ARG A 31 -1.81 5.56 0.34
N GLU A 32 -1.75 6.88 0.31
CA GLU A 32 -2.86 7.74 -0.10
C GLU A 32 -3.30 7.41 -1.54
N THR A 33 -2.35 7.22 -2.44
CA THR A 33 -2.65 6.84 -3.83
C THR A 33 -3.28 5.45 -3.93
N VAL A 34 -2.80 4.48 -3.16
CA VAL A 34 -3.43 3.13 -3.08
C VAL A 34 -4.87 3.23 -2.59
N GLU A 35 -5.13 4.04 -1.56
CA GLU A 35 -6.47 4.23 -1.00
C GLU A 35 -7.41 4.91 -2.01
N THR A 36 -6.93 5.90 -2.76
CA THR A 36 -7.70 6.54 -3.86
C THR A 36 -8.04 5.54 -4.97
N VAL A 37 -7.06 4.81 -5.49
CA VAL A 37 -7.28 3.80 -6.55
C VAL A 37 -8.27 2.73 -6.08
N LEU A 38 -8.19 2.30 -4.83
CA LEU A 38 -9.15 1.35 -4.27
C LEU A 38 -10.56 1.94 -4.17
N ALA A 39 -10.70 3.21 -3.79
CA ALA A 39 -11.99 3.89 -3.75
C ALA A 39 -12.62 3.92 -5.14
N ASP A 40 -11.85 4.24 -6.17
CA ASP A 40 -12.31 4.27 -7.56
C ASP A 40 -12.77 2.88 -8.05
N LEU A 41 -12.00 1.83 -7.74
CA LEU A 41 -12.37 0.45 -8.08
C LEU A 41 -13.62 -0.03 -7.35
N VAL A 42 -13.79 0.35 -6.09
CA VAL A 42 -15.00 0.06 -5.30
C VAL A 42 -16.21 0.81 -5.88
N ALA A 43 -16.05 2.09 -6.24
CA ALA A 43 -17.10 2.89 -6.84
C ALA A 43 -17.53 2.34 -8.22
N ALA A 44 -16.60 1.79 -9.00
CA ALA A 44 -16.89 1.14 -10.27
C ALA A 44 -17.71 -0.16 -10.12
N GLY A 45 -17.74 -0.78 -8.93
CA GLY A 45 -18.54 -1.97 -8.63
C GLY A 45 -18.09 -3.25 -9.32
N ALA A 46 -16.98 -3.23 -10.07
CA ALA A 46 -16.44 -4.39 -10.77
C ALA A 46 -15.45 -5.19 -9.89
N PRO A 47 -15.33 -6.52 -10.07
CA PRO A 47 -14.27 -7.29 -9.44
C PRO A 47 -12.88 -6.79 -9.84
N PHE A 48 -11.96 -6.71 -8.88
CA PHE A 48 -10.59 -6.26 -9.09
C PHE A 48 -9.57 -7.10 -8.31
N THR A 49 -8.31 -7.04 -8.72
CA THR A 49 -7.20 -7.73 -8.06
C THR A 49 -6.16 -6.77 -7.49
N ALA A 50 -5.28 -7.27 -6.64
CA ALA A 50 -4.11 -6.52 -6.19
C ALA A 50 -3.15 -6.15 -7.34
N ASP A 51 -3.19 -6.87 -8.47
CA ASP A 51 -2.40 -6.50 -9.65
C ASP A 51 -3.05 -5.35 -10.41
N ASP A 52 -4.38 -5.23 -10.40
CA ASP A 52 -5.08 -4.11 -11.04
C ASP A 52 -4.86 -2.80 -10.29
N VAL A 53 -4.89 -2.84 -8.96
CA VAL A 53 -4.50 -1.69 -8.13
C VAL A 53 -3.08 -1.23 -8.48
N ARG A 54 -2.13 -2.16 -8.60
CA ARG A 54 -0.73 -1.82 -8.93
C ARG A 54 -0.55 -1.23 -10.32
N LYS A 55 -1.39 -1.60 -11.30
CA LYS A 55 -1.35 -1.03 -12.65
C LYS A 55 -1.93 0.38 -12.70
N ALA A 56 -2.87 0.70 -11.82
CA ALA A 56 -3.53 1.99 -11.77
C ALA A 56 -2.75 3.04 -10.95
N ILE A 57 -1.71 2.63 -10.22
CA ILE A 57 -0.81 3.57 -9.53
C ILE A 57 0.16 4.18 -10.57
N PRO A 58 0.29 5.52 -10.62
CA PRO A 58 1.26 6.20 -11.49
C PRO A 58 2.71 5.72 -11.26
N ASP A 59 3.51 5.65 -12.32
CA ASP A 59 4.88 5.11 -12.27
C ASP A 59 5.79 5.89 -11.31
N ASP A 60 5.64 7.21 -11.22
CA ASP A 60 6.39 8.06 -10.30
C ASP A 60 6.07 7.73 -8.82
N VAL A 61 4.80 7.46 -8.51
CA VAL A 61 4.36 7.02 -7.19
C VAL A 61 4.77 5.56 -6.93
N ALA A 62 4.72 4.71 -7.96
CA ALA A 62 5.14 3.31 -7.85
C ALA A 62 6.64 3.17 -7.57
N ALA A 63 7.48 4.07 -8.09
CA ALA A 63 8.91 4.12 -7.80
C ALA A 63 9.20 4.43 -6.32
N GLU A 64 8.33 5.19 -5.66
CA GLU A 64 8.41 5.51 -4.22
C GLU A 64 7.95 4.37 -3.30
N ALA A 65 7.43 3.27 -3.86
CA ALA A 65 6.98 2.11 -3.12
C ALA A 65 8.17 1.32 -2.52
N HIS A 66 8.86 1.92 -1.55
CA HIS A 66 9.99 1.29 -0.85
C HIS A 66 9.56 0.13 0.05
N SER A 67 8.26 0.02 0.39
CA SER A 67 7.72 -1.05 1.24
C SER A 67 6.73 -1.92 0.47
N PRO A 68 6.99 -3.23 0.29
CA PRO A 68 6.12 -4.15 -0.44
C PRO A 68 4.78 -4.42 0.27
N ASN A 69 4.62 -3.95 1.51
CA ASN A 69 3.54 -4.34 2.41
C ASN A 69 2.42 -3.30 2.55
N VAL A 70 2.55 -2.10 1.97
CA VAL A 70 1.49 -1.08 2.07
C VAL A 70 0.19 -1.56 1.42
N LEU A 71 0.24 -2.01 0.16
CA LEU A 71 -0.97 -2.49 -0.52
C LEU A 71 -1.63 -3.68 0.19
N PRO A 72 -0.92 -4.77 0.57
CA PRO A 72 -1.50 -5.82 1.39
C PRO A 72 -2.14 -5.32 2.70
N SER A 73 -1.50 -4.36 3.39
CA SER A 73 -2.03 -3.76 4.63
C SER A 73 -3.33 -2.99 4.39
N VAL A 74 -3.42 -2.17 3.34
CA VAL A 74 -4.63 -1.42 3.00
C VAL A 74 -5.76 -2.37 2.63
N LEU A 75 -5.51 -3.36 1.76
CA LEU A 75 -6.50 -4.38 1.40
C LEU A 75 -7.02 -5.14 2.63
N GLY A 76 -6.12 -5.53 3.53
CA GLY A 76 -6.49 -6.19 4.79
C GLY A 76 -7.39 -5.32 5.67
N THR A 77 -7.08 -4.02 5.77
CA THR A 77 -7.88 -3.04 6.54
C THR A 77 -9.27 -2.86 5.95
N TRP A 78 -9.38 -2.70 4.62
CA TRP A 78 -10.66 -2.50 3.94
C TRP A 78 -11.55 -3.75 3.99
N ALA A 79 -10.94 -4.94 3.86
CA ALA A 79 -11.64 -6.21 4.03
C ALA A 79 -12.14 -6.40 5.47
N ALA A 80 -11.32 -6.08 6.49
CA ALA A 80 -11.73 -6.15 7.89
C ALA A 80 -12.91 -5.21 8.20
N ARG A 81 -12.92 -4.01 7.59
CA ARG A 81 -14.03 -3.05 7.66
C ARG A 81 -15.23 -3.41 6.78
N ARG A 82 -15.15 -4.53 6.04
CA ARG A 82 -16.18 -5.01 5.11
C ARG A 82 -16.56 -3.98 4.04
N VAL A 83 -15.63 -3.12 3.63
CA VAL A 83 -15.78 -2.24 2.45
C VAL A 83 -15.71 -3.08 1.17
N ILE A 84 -14.84 -4.09 1.18
CA ILE A 84 -14.68 -5.07 0.12
C ILE A 84 -14.82 -6.49 0.68
N VAL A 85 -15.23 -7.41 -0.20
CA VAL A 85 -15.31 -8.85 0.10
C VAL A 85 -14.60 -9.64 -0.98
N SER A 86 -14.10 -10.84 -0.62
CA SER A 86 -13.48 -11.72 -1.60
C SER A 86 -14.57 -12.44 -2.38
N CYS A 87 -14.47 -12.41 -3.72
CA CYS A 87 -15.40 -13.06 -4.63
C CYS A 87 -14.73 -14.16 -5.47
N GLY A 88 -13.46 -14.46 -5.19
CA GLY A 88 -12.73 -15.50 -5.89
C GLY A 88 -11.22 -15.42 -5.65
N GLU A 89 -10.50 -16.24 -6.41
CA GLU A 89 -9.04 -16.28 -6.41
C GLU A 89 -8.50 -16.26 -7.83
N TYR A 90 -7.29 -15.75 -8.00
CA TYR A 90 -6.55 -15.79 -9.25
C TYR A 90 -5.09 -16.12 -8.99
N ARG A 91 -4.38 -16.60 -10.02
CA ARG A 91 -2.93 -16.81 -9.96
C ARG A 91 -2.22 -15.57 -10.49
N SER A 92 -1.34 -14.97 -9.68
CA SER A 92 -0.59 -13.79 -10.15
C SER A 92 0.38 -14.16 -11.26
N ARG A 93 0.43 -13.29 -12.28
CA ARG A 93 1.38 -13.36 -13.39
C ARG A 93 2.70 -12.65 -13.08
N ARG A 94 2.78 -11.88 -11.98
CA ARG A 94 4.01 -11.16 -11.60
C ARG A 94 5.13 -12.14 -11.27
N ARG A 95 6.34 -11.87 -11.77
CA ARG A 95 7.53 -12.70 -11.54
C ARG A 95 7.79 -12.95 -10.05
N SER A 96 7.67 -11.93 -9.21
CA SER A 96 7.94 -12.02 -7.76
C SER A 96 6.89 -12.81 -6.97
N ARG A 97 5.71 -13.09 -7.54
CA ARG A 97 4.61 -13.80 -6.88
C ARG A 97 4.02 -14.88 -7.80
N ARG A 98 4.85 -15.39 -8.73
CA ARG A 98 4.39 -16.29 -9.79
C ARG A 98 3.68 -17.49 -9.18
N ALA A 99 2.48 -17.79 -9.68
CA ALA A 99 1.61 -18.88 -9.23
C ALA A 99 1.06 -18.78 -7.80
N SER A 100 1.28 -17.67 -7.08
CA SER A 100 0.59 -17.40 -5.81
C SER A 100 -0.91 -17.29 -6.05
N ARG A 101 -1.71 -17.98 -5.23
CA ARG A 101 -3.17 -17.82 -5.17
C ARG A 101 -3.48 -16.54 -4.42
N ASN A 102 -3.92 -15.53 -5.17
CA ASN A 102 -4.29 -14.23 -4.65
C ASN A 102 -5.80 -14.06 -4.74
N ARG A 103 -6.37 -13.24 -3.87
CA ARG A 103 -7.81 -12.97 -3.87
C ARG A 103 -8.21 -12.01 -4.99
N VAL A 104 -9.41 -12.24 -5.52
CA VAL A 104 -10.21 -11.25 -6.25
C VAL A 104 -11.17 -10.60 -5.25
N TRP A 105 -11.33 -9.28 -5.37
CA TRP A 105 -12.12 -8.46 -4.47
C TRP A 105 -13.23 -7.76 -5.24
N ILE A 106 -14.34 -7.48 -4.56
CA ILE A 106 -15.42 -6.64 -5.06
C ILE A 106 -15.93 -5.76 -3.92
N ALA A 107 -16.53 -4.62 -4.25
CA ALA A 107 -17.28 -3.81 -3.30
C ALA A 107 -18.31 -4.67 -2.57
N ARG A 108 -18.44 -4.48 -1.25
CA ARG A 108 -19.57 -5.09 -0.51
C ARG A 108 -20.84 -4.35 -0.89
N THR A 109 -21.72 -4.98 -1.66
CA THR A 109 -23.07 -4.46 -1.91
C THR A 109 -23.94 -4.68 -0.67
N ALA A 110 -24.88 -3.76 -0.41
CA ALA A 110 -25.81 -3.86 0.71
C ALA A 110 -26.79 -5.04 0.56
N GLU A 111 -27.04 -5.50 -0.67
CA GLU A 111 -28.01 -6.57 -0.98
C GLU A 111 -27.65 -7.95 -0.40
N ALA A 112 -26.39 -8.21 -0.05
CA ALA A 112 -25.96 -9.51 0.47
C ALA A 112 -26.02 -9.65 2.00
N ALA A 113 -26.67 -8.72 2.70
CA ALA A 113 -26.90 -8.78 4.14
C ALA A 113 -28.37 -9.13 4.44
N ALA A 114 -28.75 -10.38 4.17
CA ALA A 114 -29.97 -11.01 4.67
C ALA A 114 -29.60 -12.07 5.70
#